data_AF-A0A536W6N8-F1
#
_entry.id   AF-A0A536W6N8-F1
#
_cell.length_a   1.000
_cell.length_b   1.000
_cell.length_c   1.000
_cell.angle_alpha   90.00
_cell.angle_beta   90.00
_cell.angle_gamma   90.00
#
_symmetry.space_group_name_H-M   'P 1'
#
loop_
_entity.id
_entity.type
_entity.pdbx_description
1 polymer ?
#
loop_
_entity_poly.entity_id
_entity_poly.type
_entity_poly.pdbx_seq_one_letter_code
_entity_poly.pdbx_strand_id
1 'polypeptide(L)'
;GKTGGRGHKGQRARSGGFHKVGFEGGQMPLQRRLPKRGFNSLTREDTAEVRLSDLERLTAEKIDLAALKEAGVVPVFSDAAKVIVSGKLTRKVALTGIAVSKGARAAIEAAGGSTDAPVPQPKPKPEPKWVAAPQPEAQAKPGKDKAKADKSEAKAKGEAKKAEARPGAKPEGKKGKKSE
;
A
#
# COMPACT_ATOMS: atom_id res chain seq x y z
N GLY A 1 -60.02 15.64 12.79
CA GLY A 1 -60.78 14.38 12.96
C GLY A 1 -60.68 13.87 14.39
N LYS A 2 -61.62 13.01 14.83
CA LYS A 2 -61.84 12.60 16.24
C LYS A 2 -60.61 12.03 16.98
N THR A 3 -59.68 11.35 16.31
CA THR A 3 -58.54 10.65 16.94
C THR A 3 -57.19 11.34 16.75
N GLY A 4 -57.13 12.49 16.06
CA GLY A 4 -55.90 13.26 15.87
C GLY A 4 -54.71 12.47 15.30
N GLY A 5 -54.95 11.43 14.48
CA GLY A 5 -53.89 10.60 13.88
C GLY A 5 -53.28 9.52 14.79
N ARG A 6 -53.76 9.37 16.03
CA ARG A 6 -53.21 8.41 17.02
C ARG A 6 -53.88 7.02 17.01
N GLY A 7 -54.86 6.80 16.12
CA GLY A 7 -55.67 5.59 16.10
C GLY A 7 -56.68 5.53 17.25
N HIS A 8 -57.16 4.33 17.61
CA HIS A 8 -58.25 4.15 18.58
C HIS A 8 -57.80 3.94 20.03
N LYS A 9 -57.11 2.83 20.31
CA LYS A 9 -56.72 2.39 21.66
C LYS A 9 -55.24 2.02 21.67
N GLY A 10 -54.73 1.61 22.83
CA GLY A 10 -53.34 1.19 23.02
C GLY A 10 -52.48 2.25 23.69
N GLN A 11 -51.29 1.84 24.13
CA GLN A 11 -50.39 2.69 24.91
C GLN A 11 -50.07 4.01 24.20
N ARG A 12 -49.75 3.97 22.90
CA ARG A 12 -49.40 5.16 22.08
C ARG A 12 -50.54 6.16 21.86
N ALA A 13 -51.80 5.74 22.10
CA ALA A 13 -52.96 6.62 21.99
C ALA A 13 -53.28 7.36 23.30
N ARG A 14 -52.69 6.95 24.44
CA ARG A 14 -52.90 7.59 25.75
C ARG A 14 -51.99 8.80 25.94
N SER A 15 -52.40 9.74 26.79
CA SER A 15 -51.52 10.83 27.22
C SER A 15 -50.31 10.25 27.95
N GLY A 16 -49.10 10.71 27.60
CA GLY A 16 -47.84 10.12 28.10
C GLY A 16 -47.52 8.72 27.56
N GLY A 17 -48.25 8.26 26.53
CA GLY A 17 -48.13 6.95 25.91
C GLY A 17 -46.83 6.73 25.12
N PHE A 18 -45.71 6.57 25.81
CA PHE A 18 -44.40 6.36 25.19
C PHE A 18 -43.66 5.19 25.85
N HIS A 19 -43.02 4.35 25.03
CA HIS A 19 -42.07 3.34 25.50
C HIS A 19 -40.66 3.94 25.49
N LYS A 20 -39.78 3.51 26.39
CA LYS A 20 -38.41 4.02 26.44
C LYS A 20 -37.67 3.77 25.12
N VAL A 21 -36.86 4.74 24.67
CA VAL A 21 -36.04 4.60 23.46
C VAL A 21 -35.16 3.35 23.58
N GLY A 22 -35.22 2.48 22.57
CA GLY A 22 -34.51 1.20 22.55
C GLY A 22 -35.22 0.07 23.31
N PHE A 23 -36.52 0.18 23.63
CA PHE A 23 -37.33 -0.93 24.13
C PHE A 23 -37.95 -1.72 22.96
N GLU A 24 -37.65 -3.02 22.88
CA GLU A 24 -38.09 -3.93 21.81
C GLU A 24 -39.21 -4.88 22.27
N GLY A 25 -40.09 -4.45 23.19
CA GLY A 25 -41.26 -5.24 23.60
C GLY A 25 -40.99 -6.41 24.55
N GLY A 26 -39.77 -6.52 25.09
CA GLY A 26 -39.36 -7.58 26.03
C GLY A 26 -38.13 -8.37 25.59
N GLN A 27 -37.77 -8.28 24.31
CA GLN A 27 -36.50 -8.81 23.81
C GLN A 27 -35.32 -8.00 24.38
N MET A 28 -34.16 -8.65 24.60
CA MET A 28 -32.94 -7.92 24.97
C MET A 28 -32.61 -6.87 23.90
N PRO A 29 -32.51 -5.57 24.22
CA PRO A 29 -32.24 -4.56 23.20
C PRO A 29 -30.88 -4.70 22.52
N LEU A 30 -30.76 -4.24 21.28
CA LEU A 30 -29.52 -4.34 20.49
C LEU A 30 -28.29 -3.77 21.20
N GLN A 31 -28.41 -2.63 21.89
CA GLN A 31 -27.33 -1.99 22.64
C GLN A 31 -26.81 -2.83 23.83
N ARG A 32 -27.55 -3.87 24.22
CA ARG A 32 -27.14 -4.84 25.25
C ARG A 32 -26.66 -6.18 24.67
N ARG A 33 -27.09 -6.54 23.45
CA ARG A 33 -26.66 -7.78 22.78
C ARG A 33 -25.23 -7.70 22.26
N LEU A 34 -24.85 -6.53 21.72
CA LEU A 34 -23.54 -6.34 21.13
C LEU A 34 -22.50 -5.96 22.20
N PRO A 35 -21.27 -6.51 22.13
CA PRO A 35 -20.21 -6.11 23.05
C PRO A 35 -19.78 -4.67 22.77
N LYS A 36 -19.37 -3.96 23.83
CA LYS A 36 -18.73 -2.65 23.69
C LYS A 36 -17.34 -2.86 23.08
N ARG A 37 -17.00 -2.08 22.05
CA ARG A 37 -15.70 -2.17 21.36
C ARG A 37 -15.09 -0.78 21.21
N GLY A 38 -13.77 -0.71 21.33
CA GLY A 38 -12.98 0.50 21.11
C GLY A 38 -12.72 1.29 22.40
N PHE A 39 -12.05 2.43 22.24
CA PHE A 39 -11.79 3.40 23.28
C PHE A 39 -11.80 4.80 22.66
N ASN A 40 -12.08 5.83 23.46
CA ASN A 40 -11.97 7.22 23.02
C ASN A 40 -10.55 7.71 23.32
N SER A 41 -9.81 8.14 22.29
CA SER A 41 -8.48 8.74 22.47
C SER A 41 -8.62 10.13 23.08
N LEU A 42 -7.88 10.42 24.15
CA LEU A 42 -7.88 11.73 24.81
C LEU A 42 -7.32 12.83 23.90
N THR A 43 -6.38 12.47 23.04
CA THR A 43 -5.69 13.41 22.12
C THR A 43 -6.43 13.66 20.81
N ARG A 44 -7.61 13.06 20.63
CA ARG A 44 -8.34 13.16 19.37
C ARG A 44 -8.78 14.59 19.07
N GLU A 45 -9.23 15.31 20.10
CA GLU A 45 -9.76 16.67 19.98
C GLU A 45 -8.63 17.71 19.81
N ASP A 46 -7.40 17.37 20.19
CA ASP A 46 -6.23 18.25 20.10
C ASP A 46 -5.73 18.40 18.65
N THR A 47 -6.13 17.50 17.74
CA THR A 47 -5.70 17.52 16.33
C THR A 47 -6.85 17.94 15.41
N ALA A 48 -6.69 19.09 14.76
CA ALA A 48 -7.66 19.60 13.80
C ALA A 48 -7.32 19.22 12.36
N GLU A 49 -8.35 19.11 11.52
CA GLU A 49 -8.22 18.91 10.07
C GLU A 49 -8.50 20.23 9.35
N VAL A 50 -7.64 20.58 8.39
CA VAL A 50 -7.76 21.82 7.60
C VAL A 50 -7.85 21.48 6.11
N ARG A 51 -8.82 22.08 5.41
CA ARG A 51 -9.02 21.84 3.97
C ARG A 51 -8.33 22.90 3.13
N LEU A 52 -8.01 22.56 1.88
CA LEU A 52 -7.45 23.51 0.91
C LEU A 52 -8.42 24.69 0.64
N SER A 53 -9.72 24.42 0.63
CA SER A 53 -10.74 25.46 0.50
C SER A 53 -10.72 26.48 1.63
N ASP A 54 -10.35 26.05 2.84
CA ASP A 54 -10.28 26.93 4.01
C ASP A 54 -9.03 27.83 3.89
N LEU A 55 -7.91 27.26 3.42
CA LEU A 55 -6.69 28.01 3.09
C LEU A 55 -6.90 29.04 1.98
N GLU A 56 -7.77 28.78 1.01
CA GLU A 56 -8.04 29.75 -0.07
C GLU A 56 -8.81 30.98 0.42
N ARG A 57 -9.66 30.82 1.44
CA ARG A 57 -10.41 31.91 2.09
C ARG A 57 -9.54 32.77 3.01
N LEU A 58 -8.47 32.20 3.56
CA LEU A 58 -7.51 32.92 4.38
C LEU A 58 -6.76 33.95 3.54
N THR A 59 -6.69 35.19 4.02
CA THR A 59 -5.95 36.27 3.32
C THR A 59 -4.44 36.20 3.56
N ALA A 60 -4.00 35.55 4.64
CA ALA A 60 -2.60 35.43 5.02
C ALA A 60 -1.80 34.48 4.09
N GLU A 61 -0.60 34.93 3.69
CA GLU A 61 0.32 34.13 2.86
C GLU A 61 1.13 33.13 3.70
N LYS A 62 1.44 33.49 4.95
CA LYS A 62 2.09 32.62 5.94
C LYS A 62 1.01 32.05 6.85
N ILE A 63 0.92 30.73 6.89
CA ILE A 63 -0.11 30.01 7.63
C ILE A 63 0.58 29.16 8.69
N ASP A 64 0.43 29.63 9.93
CA ASP A 64 0.86 28.99 11.15
C ASP A 64 -0.37 28.54 11.96
N LEU A 65 -0.18 27.73 13.00
CA LEU A 65 -1.26 27.32 13.89
C LEU A 65 -1.98 28.51 14.54
N ALA A 66 -1.26 29.56 14.90
CA ALA A 66 -1.84 30.78 15.46
C ALA A 66 -2.76 31.49 14.45
N ALA A 67 -2.30 31.67 13.20
CA ALA A 67 -3.09 32.29 12.13
C ALA A 67 -4.38 31.50 11.82
N LEU A 68 -4.32 30.17 11.88
CA LEU A 68 -5.49 29.31 11.70
C LEU A 68 -6.51 29.45 12.84
N LYS A 69 -6.05 29.67 14.07
CA LYS A 69 -6.90 29.93 15.24
C LYS A 69 -7.54 31.31 15.18
N GLU A 70 -6.77 32.33 14.81
CA GLU A 70 -7.28 33.71 14.63
C GLU A 70 -8.37 33.79 13.56
N ALA A 71 -8.20 33.05 12.47
CA ALA A 71 -9.19 32.96 11.40
C ALA A 71 -10.41 32.07 11.75
N GLY A 72 -10.41 31.42 12.92
CA GLY A 72 -11.50 30.54 13.35
C GLY A 72 -11.65 29.25 12.52
N VAL A 73 -10.63 28.88 11.74
CA VAL A 73 -10.62 27.64 10.93
C VAL A 73 -10.35 26.42 11.81
N VAL A 74 -9.54 26.60 12.86
CA VAL A 74 -9.15 25.57 13.81
C VAL A 74 -9.63 25.96 15.21
N PRO A 75 -10.11 25.01 16.05
CA PRO A 75 -10.46 25.30 17.44
C PRO A 75 -9.29 25.90 18.22
N VAL A 76 -9.60 26.82 19.14
CA VAL A 76 -8.60 27.53 19.95
C VAL A 76 -7.73 26.56 20.76
N PHE A 77 -8.31 25.45 21.22
CA PHE A 77 -7.65 24.43 22.04
C PHE A 77 -6.89 23.37 21.25
N SER A 78 -6.88 23.42 19.92
CA SER A 78 -6.14 22.43 19.13
C SER A 78 -4.63 22.68 19.20
N ASP A 79 -3.86 21.64 19.52
CA ASP A 79 -2.40 21.67 19.59
C ASP A 79 -1.74 21.37 18.24
N ALA A 80 -2.44 20.61 17.38
CA ALA A 80 -1.94 20.21 16.07
C ALA A 80 -2.98 20.43 14.97
N ALA A 81 -2.50 20.65 13.75
CA ALA A 81 -3.34 20.72 12.56
C ALA A 81 -2.78 19.84 11.43
N LYS A 82 -3.68 19.25 10.64
CA LYS A 82 -3.32 18.47 9.44
C LYS A 82 -4.07 18.97 8.22
N VAL A 83 -3.31 19.31 7.16
CA VAL A 83 -3.88 19.73 5.88
C VAL A 83 -4.20 18.53 4.99
N ILE A 84 -5.46 18.46 4.56
CA ILE A 84 -5.99 17.41 3.69
C ILE A 84 -6.43 17.96 2.33
N VAL A 85 -6.38 17.11 1.30
CA VAL A 85 -6.92 17.47 -0.01
C VAL A 85 -8.44 17.51 0.07
N SER A 86 -8.98 18.71 0.05
CA SER A 86 -10.41 18.92 -0.14
C SER A 86 -10.61 20.34 -0.67
N GLY A 87 -11.13 20.43 -1.89
CA GLY A 87 -11.22 21.70 -2.63
C GLY A 87 -10.03 21.95 -3.56
N LYS A 88 -9.97 23.18 -4.07
CA LYS A 88 -8.87 23.69 -4.90
C LYS A 88 -8.09 24.71 -4.10
N LEU A 89 -6.85 24.95 -4.51
CA LEU A 89 -5.99 26.02 -4.01
C LEU A 89 -5.39 26.71 -5.22
N THR A 90 -5.76 27.96 -5.46
CA THR A 90 -5.18 28.77 -6.57
C THR A 90 -4.06 29.70 -6.10
N ARG A 91 -3.99 29.95 -4.79
CA ARG A 91 -3.09 30.93 -4.19
C ARG A 91 -1.80 30.29 -3.68
N LYS A 92 -0.73 31.09 -3.69
CA LYS A 92 0.54 30.73 -3.05
C LYS A 92 0.40 30.82 -1.53
N VAL A 93 0.77 29.74 -0.85
CA VAL A 93 0.67 29.61 0.61
C VAL A 93 1.98 29.03 1.14
N ALA A 94 2.50 29.62 2.22
CA ALA A 94 3.62 29.09 2.99
C ALA A 94 3.10 28.50 4.31
N LEU A 95 3.19 27.17 4.46
CA LEU A 95 2.80 26.47 5.69
C LEU A 95 4.02 26.20 6.56
N THR A 96 3.97 26.61 7.84
CA THR A 96 5.00 26.30 8.84
C THR A 96 4.44 25.42 9.95
N GLY A 97 5.20 24.41 10.40
CA GLY A 97 4.85 23.59 11.57
C GLY A 97 3.56 22.75 11.48
N ILE A 98 2.91 22.68 10.32
CA ILE A 98 1.62 21.97 10.13
C ILE A 98 1.84 20.66 9.38
N ALA A 99 1.20 19.58 9.80
CA ALA A 99 1.29 18.30 9.09
C ALA A 99 0.53 18.35 7.76
N VAL A 100 1.10 17.84 6.68
CA VAL A 100 0.48 17.89 5.34
C VAL A 100 0.32 16.48 4.78
N SER A 101 -0.87 16.16 4.27
CA SER A 101 -1.10 14.90 3.55
C SER A 101 -0.39 14.86 2.19
N LYS A 102 -0.06 13.67 1.69
CA LYS A 102 0.66 13.50 0.42
C LYS A 102 0.01 14.25 -0.74
N GLY A 103 -1.31 14.14 -0.88
CA GLY A 103 -2.03 14.83 -1.95
C GLY A 103 -2.08 16.35 -1.75
N ALA A 104 -2.16 16.82 -0.50
CA ALA A 104 -2.26 18.25 -0.21
C ALA A 104 -0.95 18.94 -0.52
N ARG A 105 0.18 18.29 -0.20
CA ARG A 105 1.51 18.77 -0.56
C ARG A 105 1.63 18.98 -2.07
N ALA A 106 1.24 17.98 -2.87
CA ALA A 106 1.28 18.09 -4.33
C ALA A 106 0.40 19.25 -4.86
N ALA A 107 -0.78 19.47 -4.27
CA ALA A 107 -1.65 20.58 -4.65
C ALA A 107 -1.07 21.95 -4.26
N ILE A 108 -0.42 22.05 -3.09
CA ILE A 108 0.21 23.29 -2.61
C ILE A 108 1.46 23.64 -3.43
N GLU A 109 2.29 22.64 -3.74
CA GLU A 109 3.47 22.80 -4.61
C GLU A 109 3.05 23.18 -6.04
N ALA A 110 1.95 22.60 -6.56
CA ALA A 110 1.40 22.97 -7.87
C ALA A 110 0.89 24.43 -7.92
N ALA A 111 0.39 24.95 -6.80
CA ALA A 111 0.03 26.36 -6.65
C ALA A 111 1.24 27.29 -6.42
N GLY A 112 2.46 26.72 -6.33
CA GLY A 112 3.70 27.48 -6.08
C GLY A 112 3.91 27.87 -4.61
N GLY A 113 3.25 27.17 -3.68
CA GLY A 113 3.43 27.32 -2.24
C GLY A 113 4.60 26.50 -1.69
N SER A 114 4.91 26.70 -0.41
CA SER A 114 5.98 25.98 0.30
C SER A 114 5.44 25.32 1.57
N THR A 115 5.94 24.14 1.89
CA THR A 115 5.58 23.41 3.12
C THR A 115 6.84 22.99 3.86
N ASP A 116 6.99 23.44 5.11
CA ASP A 116 8.10 23.06 6.02
C ASP A 116 7.87 21.68 6.68
N ALA A 117 6.76 21.02 6.37
CA ALA A 117 6.33 19.82 7.07
C ALA A 117 7.29 18.63 6.85
N PRO A 118 7.70 17.91 7.92
CA PRO A 118 8.47 16.67 7.77
C PRO A 118 7.66 15.68 6.93
N VAL A 119 8.30 15.13 5.89
CA VAL A 119 7.68 14.14 5.01
C VAL A 119 7.14 12.99 5.86
N PRO A 120 5.84 12.67 5.83
CA PRO A 120 5.34 11.47 6.50
C PRO A 120 5.88 10.28 5.71
N GLN A 121 7.06 9.79 6.10
CA GLN A 121 7.61 8.57 5.52
C GLN A 121 6.65 7.42 5.87
N PRO A 122 6.24 6.60 4.90
CA PRO A 122 5.52 5.38 5.23
C PRO A 122 6.46 4.54 6.09
N LYS A 123 6.12 4.36 7.38
CA LYS A 123 6.83 3.39 8.22
C LYS A 123 6.80 2.05 7.47
N PRO A 124 7.94 1.36 7.29
CA PRO A 124 7.94 0.06 6.62
C PRO A 124 6.94 -0.82 7.34
N LYS A 125 5.97 -1.38 6.60
CA LYS A 125 5.05 -2.37 7.18
C LYS A 125 5.95 -3.48 7.73
N PRO A 126 5.84 -3.86 9.02
CA PRO A 126 6.57 -5.02 9.50
C PRO A 126 6.15 -6.19 8.62
N GLU A 127 7.13 -6.86 8.01
CA GLU A 127 6.85 -8.05 7.22
C GLU A 127 6.10 -9.06 8.09
N PRO A 128 5.08 -9.74 7.56
CA PRO A 128 4.40 -10.76 8.33
C PRO A 128 5.44 -11.81 8.72
N LYS A 129 5.58 -12.11 10.02
CA LYS A 129 6.48 -13.17 10.54
C LYS A 129 6.20 -14.57 9.97
N TRP A 130 5.17 -14.73 9.13
CA TRP A 130 4.79 -15.98 8.47
C TRP A 130 5.24 -16.07 7.01
N VAL A 131 5.72 -14.98 6.40
CA VAL A 131 6.36 -15.08 5.08
C VAL A 131 7.74 -15.69 5.34
N ALA A 132 7.84 -17.00 5.14
CA ALA A 132 9.12 -17.68 5.08
C ALA A 132 10.02 -16.88 4.14
N ALA A 133 11.25 -16.58 4.59
CA ALA A 133 12.27 -15.98 3.75
C ALA A 133 12.21 -16.64 2.37
N PRO A 134 12.22 -15.88 1.25
CA PRO A 134 12.35 -16.51 -0.06
C PRO A 134 13.57 -17.42 0.05
N GLN A 135 13.37 -18.72 -0.18
CA GLN A 135 14.46 -19.68 -0.12
C GLN A 135 15.60 -19.09 -0.95
N PRO A 136 16.82 -18.99 -0.43
CA PRO A 136 17.93 -18.50 -1.22
C PRO A 136 17.95 -19.36 -2.48
N GLU A 137 17.86 -18.68 -3.63
CA GLU A 137 17.95 -19.27 -4.95
C GLU A 137 18.96 -20.40 -4.89
N ALA A 138 18.51 -21.59 -5.29
CA ALA A 138 19.36 -22.75 -5.38
C ALA A 138 20.65 -22.31 -6.07
N GLN A 139 21.73 -22.23 -5.27
CA GLN A 139 23.06 -22.04 -5.78
C GLN A 139 23.23 -23.10 -6.86
N ALA A 140 23.32 -22.65 -8.11
CA ALA A 140 23.69 -23.47 -9.22
C ALA A 140 24.98 -24.18 -8.80
N LYS A 141 24.84 -25.45 -8.40
CA LYS A 141 26.00 -26.30 -8.12
C LYS A 141 26.81 -26.33 -9.42
N PRO A 142 28.11 -25.96 -9.38
CA PRO A 142 28.93 -26.07 -10.55
C PRO A 142 29.08 -27.56 -10.88
N GLY A 143 28.78 -27.92 -12.12
CA GLY A 143 29.29 -29.14 -12.75
C GLY A 143 28.58 -30.44 -12.41
N LYS A 144 27.58 -30.79 -13.21
CA LYS A 144 27.40 -32.18 -13.67
C LYS A 144 27.17 -32.32 -15.17
N ASP A 145 27.59 -31.35 -15.98
CA ASP A 145 27.66 -31.48 -17.45
C ASP A 145 29.09 -31.68 -17.99
N LYS A 146 30.11 -31.66 -17.11
CA LYS A 146 31.47 -32.12 -17.45
C LYS A 146 31.72 -33.61 -17.26
N ALA A 147 30.67 -34.41 -17.02
CA ALA A 147 30.77 -35.88 -16.97
C ALA A 147 30.09 -36.58 -18.16
N LYS A 148 29.45 -35.83 -19.06
CA LYS A 148 28.87 -36.39 -20.31
C LYS A 148 29.45 -35.79 -21.59
N ALA A 149 30.04 -34.59 -21.53
CA ALA A 149 30.84 -34.05 -22.65
C ALA A 149 32.23 -34.71 -22.76
N ASP A 150 32.84 -35.08 -21.63
CA ASP A 150 34.17 -35.74 -21.63
C ASP A 150 34.11 -37.22 -22.06
N LYS A 151 32.92 -37.85 -21.95
CA LYS A 151 32.69 -39.22 -22.44
C LYS A 151 32.25 -39.30 -23.91
N SER A 152 31.83 -38.20 -24.52
CA SER A 152 31.58 -38.09 -25.97
C SER A 152 32.80 -37.60 -26.75
N GLU A 153 33.69 -36.80 -26.16
CA GLU A 153 34.96 -36.42 -26.81
C GLU A 153 36.07 -37.47 -26.64
N ALA A 154 36.07 -38.28 -25.58
CA ALA A 154 36.96 -39.44 -25.46
C ALA A 154 36.55 -40.63 -26.35
N LYS A 155 35.27 -40.71 -26.76
CA LYS A 155 34.80 -41.73 -27.73
C LYS A 155 35.05 -41.32 -29.18
N ALA A 156 35.01 -40.03 -29.51
CA ALA A 156 35.38 -39.52 -30.83
C ALA A 156 36.91 -39.48 -31.05
N LYS A 157 37.73 -39.23 -30.01
CA LYS A 157 39.20 -39.29 -30.12
C LYS A 157 39.79 -40.70 -29.95
N GLY A 158 39.03 -41.64 -29.38
CA GLY A 158 39.39 -43.06 -29.29
C GLY A 158 39.17 -43.84 -30.59
N GLU A 159 38.24 -43.40 -31.44
CA GLU A 159 38.01 -44.01 -32.76
C GLU A 159 38.96 -43.46 -33.84
N ALA A 160 39.47 -42.23 -33.68
CA ALA A 160 40.48 -41.65 -34.57
C ALA A 160 41.93 -42.10 -34.26
N LYS A 161 42.26 -42.50 -33.03
CA LYS A 161 43.61 -42.99 -32.67
C LYS A 161 43.84 -44.50 -32.85
N LYS A 162 42.83 -45.26 -33.27
CA LYS A 162 43.00 -46.66 -33.72
C LYS A 162 43.28 -46.76 -35.24
N ALA A 163 43.20 -45.65 -35.98
CA ALA A 163 43.43 -45.62 -37.42
C ALA A 163 44.88 -45.26 -37.83
N GLU A 164 45.75 -44.84 -36.91
CA GLU A 164 47.09 -44.36 -37.30
C GLU A 164 48.17 -44.59 -36.22
N ALA A 165 48.49 -45.86 -35.93
CA ALA A 165 49.81 -46.29 -35.44
C ALA A 165 49.88 -47.83 -35.25
N ARG A 166 50.13 -48.57 -36.34
CA ARG A 166 51.33 -49.42 -36.41
C ARG A 166 51.67 -49.77 -37.88
N PRO A 167 52.96 -49.76 -38.24
CA PRO A 167 53.44 -49.63 -39.62
C PRO A 167 53.71 -50.99 -40.27
N GLY A 168 53.63 -51.06 -41.60
CA GLY A 168 54.04 -52.25 -42.33
C GLY A 168 53.89 -52.16 -43.85
N ALA A 169 55.00 -51.85 -44.52
CA ALA A 169 55.38 -52.23 -45.89
C ALA A 169 54.59 -51.69 -47.11
N LYS A 170 55.29 -50.87 -47.89
CA LYS A 170 55.13 -50.60 -49.34
C LYS A 170 55.55 -51.86 -50.18
N PRO A 171 55.70 -51.79 -51.53
CA PRO A 171 54.70 -51.64 -52.60
C PRO A 171 54.93 -52.65 -53.77
N GLU A 172 53.90 -53.24 -54.36
CA GLU A 172 53.96 -53.89 -55.70
C GLU A 172 52.55 -53.76 -56.30
N GLY A 173 52.27 -53.59 -57.59
CA GLY A 173 53.00 -53.66 -58.84
C GLY A 173 51.97 -53.40 -59.95
N LYS A 174 52.44 -52.92 -61.10
CA LYS A 174 51.68 -52.39 -62.24
C LYS A 174 51.16 -53.52 -63.17
N LYS A 175 50.12 -53.23 -63.98
CA LYS A 175 49.62 -53.91 -65.23
C LYS A 175 48.53 -54.97 -65.01
N GLY A 176 47.54 -55.20 -65.89
CA GLY A 176 47.17 -54.73 -67.24
C GLY A 176 45.69 -55.11 -67.50
N LYS A 177 44.90 -54.33 -68.26
CA LYS A 177 44.60 -54.44 -69.71
C LYS A 177 43.97 -55.78 -70.18
N LYS A 178 42.89 -55.65 -70.97
CA LYS A 178 42.13 -56.62 -71.81
C LYS A 178 40.89 -57.23 -71.12
N SER A 179 39.66 -56.95 -71.55
CA SER A 179 38.94 -57.38 -72.78
C SER A 179 38.68 -58.88 -72.82
N GLU A 180 37.45 -59.31 -72.55
CA GLU A 180 36.48 -59.91 -73.49
C GLU A 180 35.11 -60.02 -72.79
#